data_AF-R6RHW4-F1
#
_entry.id   AF-R6RHW4-F1
#
_cell.length_a   1.000
_cell.length_b   1.000
_cell.length_c   1.000
_cell.angle_alpha   90.00
_cell.angle_beta   90.00
_cell.angle_gamma   90.00
#
_symmetry.space_group_name_H-M   'P 1'
#
loop_
_entity.id
_entity.type
_entity.pdbx_description
1 polymer ?
#
loop_
_entity_poly.entity_id
_entity_poly.type
_entity_poly.pdbx_seq_one_letter_code
_entity_poly.pdbx_strand_id
1 'polypeptide(L)'
;MNKVKNGDVYSFEIGNMFGLVQIISKSDYGYKVRVFEKPVLNLNNLEEIILSKNFYYLKRFYKNDLINYGKYLGNFIIPSSVIFPKYLRSSERKANGKLVWYIFDDKNKIVKTFTKFDESLKELSPYRAWGISYIKLRWEEGFTLENWNDDLENKWYFNYLKQYEPNKINKPTNNWVNMNEEAKKNISDLLDNFIDKILNKNEDYDLIINNFIKKLNKINAKYLCIETNESEELLEYLSNVLSNVGLEEKISLIDKKRNW
;
A
#
# COMPACT_ATOMS: atom_id res chain seq x y z
N MET A 1 -12.14 27.42 19.28
CA MET A 1 -11.13 26.36 19.45
C MET A 1 -9.81 27.00 19.85
N ASN A 2 -9.18 26.52 20.92
CA ASN A 2 -7.90 27.06 21.41
C ASN A 2 -6.81 26.99 20.34
N LYS A 3 -5.84 27.90 20.41
CA LYS A 3 -4.66 27.90 19.55
C LYS A 3 -3.89 26.60 19.80
N VAL A 4 -3.67 25.81 18.75
CA VAL A 4 -2.88 24.57 18.79
C VAL A 4 -1.45 24.89 19.24
N LYS A 5 -0.92 24.13 20.21
CA LYS A 5 0.40 24.30 20.80
C LYS A 5 1.23 23.02 20.67
N ASN A 6 2.54 23.17 20.80
CA ASN A 6 3.44 22.02 20.91
C ASN A 6 3.08 21.22 22.17
N GLY A 7 3.09 19.90 22.05
CA GLY A 7 2.71 18.98 23.13
C GLY A 7 1.21 18.63 23.13
N ASP A 8 0.36 19.37 22.41
CA ASP A 8 -1.06 19.03 22.32
C ASP A 8 -1.25 17.63 21.74
N VAL A 9 -2.08 16.83 22.39
CA VAL A 9 -2.46 15.49 21.96
C VAL A 9 -3.91 15.47 21.55
N TYR A 10 -4.17 14.85 20.41
CA TYR A 10 -5.50 14.62 19.88
C TYR A 10 -5.71 13.11 19.67
N SER A 11 -6.93 12.67 19.92
CA SER A 11 -7.39 11.33 19.55
C SER A 11 -8.37 11.38 18.39
N PHE A 12 -8.53 10.28 17.68
CA PHE A 12 -9.60 10.08 16.71
C PHE A 12 -10.04 8.62 16.72
N GLU A 13 -11.34 8.38 16.51
CA GLU A 13 -11.93 7.05 16.62
C GLU A 13 -11.66 6.19 15.39
N ILE A 14 -11.35 4.91 15.59
CA ILE A 14 -11.26 3.88 14.56
C ILE A 14 -11.90 2.59 15.09
N GLY A 15 -13.12 2.29 14.62
CA GLY A 15 -13.95 1.26 15.24
C GLY A 15 -14.17 1.55 16.73
N ASN A 16 -13.73 0.62 17.59
CA ASN A 16 -13.77 0.74 19.04
C ASN A 16 -12.43 1.18 19.67
N MET A 17 -11.46 1.63 18.86
CA MET A 17 -10.13 2.04 19.31
C MET A 17 -9.87 3.53 19.00
N PHE A 18 -8.78 4.06 19.54
CA PHE A 18 -8.38 5.45 19.40
C PHE A 18 -7.00 5.57 18.74
N GLY A 19 -6.94 6.24 17.60
CA GLY A 19 -5.69 6.76 17.05
C GLY A 19 -5.22 7.98 17.82
N LEU A 20 -3.91 8.18 17.92
CA LEU A 20 -3.31 9.30 18.63
C LEU A 20 -2.34 10.07 17.74
N VAL A 21 -2.40 11.40 17.86
CA VAL A 21 -1.48 12.34 17.21
C VAL A 21 -1.03 13.36 18.25
N GLN A 22 0.28 13.63 18.32
CA GLN A 22 0.83 14.71 19.13
C GLN A 22 1.52 15.76 18.26
N ILE A 23 1.23 17.03 18.55
CA ILE A 23 1.86 18.18 17.92
C ILE A 23 3.29 18.32 18.43
N ILE A 24 4.26 18.28 17.52
CA ILE A 24 5.68 18.49 17.85
C ILE A 24 6.02 19.97 17.68
N SER A 25 5.74 20.51 16.50
CA SER A 25 6.02 21.90 16.17
C SER A 25 5.12 22.41 15.04
N LYS A 26 5.02 23.73 14.90
CA LYS A 26 4.47 24.35 13.69
C LYS A 26 5.40 24.11 12.49
N SER A 27 4.84 24.02 11.28
CA SER A 27 5.56 24.03 10.00
C SER A 27 4.90 25.03 9.03
N ASP A 28 5.57 25.30 7.90
CA ASP A 28 5.08 26.27 6.89
C ASP A 28 3.70 25.90 6.33
N TYR A 29 3.42 24.59 6.25
CA TYR A 29 2.21 24.03 5.63
C TYR A 29 1.34 23.24 6.61
N GLY A 30 1.40 23.56 7.91
CA GLY A 30 0.61 22.91 8.96
C GLY A 30 1.41 22.66 10.23
N TYR A 31 1.40 21.42 10.70
CA TYR A 31 2.15 20.98 11.87
C TYR A 31 3.03 19.79 11.56
N LYS A 32 4.19 19.74 12.22
CA LYS A 32 4.95 18.50 12.41
C LYS A 32 4.31 17.75 13.57
N VAL A 33 3.98 16.49 13.33
CA VAL A 33 3.35 15.64 14.35
C VAL A 33 4.06 14.31 14.44
N ARG A 34 3.89 13.64 15.56
CA ARG A 34 4.06 12.19 15.64
C ARG A 34 2.71 11.52 15.70
N VAL A 35 2.58 10.41 15.00
CA VAL A 35 1.40 9.55 14.95
C VAL A 35 1.78 8.21 15.57
N PHE A 36 1.05 7.77 16.59
CA PHE A 36 1.34 6.51 17.26
C PHE A 36 0.97 5.35 16.35
N GLU A 37 1.87 4.38 16.17
CA GLU A 37 1.77 3.39 15.08
C GLU A 37 0.54 2.48 15.17
N LYS A 38 -0.04 2.32 16.35
CA LYS A 38 -1.20 1.46 16.58
C LYS A 38 -2.28 2.23 17.34
N PRO A 39 -3.57 2.01 17.01
CA PRO A 39 -4.65 2.53 17.82
C PRO A 39 -4.69 1.83 19.19
N VAL A 40 -5.21 2.52 20.20
CA VAL A 40 -5.28 2.04 21.58
C VAL A 40 -6.73 1.76 21.98
N LEU A 41 -6.95 0.71 22.78
CA LEU A 41 -8.29 0.31 23.23
C LEU A 41 -8.90 1.28 24.25
N ASN A 42 -8.08 1.89 25.09
CA ASN A 42 -8.51 2.85 26.10
C ASN A 42 -7.43 3.91 26.32
N LEU A 43 -7.83 5.02 26.95
CA LEU A 43 -6.98 6.20 27.19
C LEU A 43 -6.55 6.34 28.67
N ASN A 44 -6.72 5.29 29.49
CA ASN A 44 -6.46 5.38 30.93
C ASN A 44 -4.96 5.56 31.23
N ASN A 45 -4.08 5.00 30.40
CA ASN A 45 -2.61 5.08 30.55
C ASN A 45 -2.00 6.06 29.53
N LEU A 46 -2.67 7.18 29.26
CA LEU A 46 -2.27 8.10 28.19
C LEU A 46 -0.84 8.63 28.34
N GLU A 47 -0.39 8.94 29.56
CA GLU A 47 0.99 9.38 29.80
C GLU A 47 2.03 8.32 29.41
N GLU A 48 1.82 7.07 29.81
CA GLU A 48 2.69 5.95 29.44
C GLU A 48 2.74 5.74 27.92
N ILE A 49 1.57 5.81 27.27
CA ILE A 49 1.46 5.72 25.81
C ILE A 49 2.26 6.83 25.14
N ILE A 50 2.16 8.06 25.63
CA ILE A 50 2.87 9.23 25.09
C ILE A 50 4.39 9.08 25.25
N LEU A 51 4.86 8.44 26.31
CA LEU A 51 6.27 8.16 26.53
C LEU A 51 6.81 6.99 25.68
N SER A 52 5.94 6.20 25.04
CA SER A 52 6.35 5.09 24.17
C SER A 52 7.11 5.56 22.93
N LYS A 53 7.91 4.65 22.33
CA LYS A 53 8.71 4.90 21.12
C LYS A 53 8.03 4.47 19.81
N ASN A 54 6.81 3.93 19.87
CA ASN A 54 6.13 3.35 18.71
C ASN A 54 5.30 4.41 17.98
N PHE A 55 5.98 5.24 17.19
CA PHE A 55 5.34 6.29 16.42
C PHE A 55 6.13 6.58 15.14
N TYR A 56 5.46 7.17 14.16
CA TYR A 56 6.11 7.77 12.99
C TYR A 56 5.81 9.26 12.91
N TYR A 57 6.58 9.97 12.10
CA TYR A 57 6.47 11.41 11.96
C TYR A 57 5.71 11.81 10.70
N LEU A 58 4.95 12.90 10.76
CA LEU A 58 4.41 13.57 9.58
C LEU A 58 4.86 15.02 9.57
N LYS A 59 5.46 15.46 8.46
CA LYS A 59 5.96 16.83 8.30
C LYS A 59 4.85 17.86 8.09
N ARG A 60 3.74 17.41 7.49
CA ARG A 60 2.62 18.23 7.05
C ARG A 60 1.32 17.57 7.51
N PHE A 61 0.83 18.00 8.66
CA PHE A 61 -0.46 17.62 9.19
C PHE A 61 -1.37 18.86 9.26
N TYR A 62 -2.54 18.79 8.65
CA TYR A 62 -3.40 19.95 8.52
C TYR A 62 -4.22 20.16 9.78
N LYS A 63 -4.39 21.43 10.16
CA LYS A 63 -5.23 21.80 11.31
C LYS A 63 -6.66 21.29 11.14
N ASN A 64 -7.20 21.35 9.93
CA ASN A 64 -8.59 20.97 9.65
C ASN A 64 -8.86 19.49 9.95
N ASP A 65 -7.88 18.60 9.79
CA ASP A 65 -8.02 17.21 10.22
C ASP A 65 -8.30 17.12 11.73
N LEU A 66 -7.56 17.88 12.55
CA LEU A 66 -7.78 17.92 14.00
C LEU A 66 -9.13 18.53 14.37
N ILE A 67 -9.59 19.54 13.63
CA ILE A 67 -10.88 20.20 13.88
C ILE A 67 -12.03 19.24 13.57
N ASN A 68 -11.95 18.53 12.45
CA ASN A 68 -13.05 17.75 11.92
C ASN A 68 -13.13 16.35 12.53
N TYR A 69 -11.98 15.76 12.89
CA TYR A 69 -11.91 14.36 13.34
C TYR A 69 -11.22 14.17 14.69
N GLY A 70 -10.52 15.20 15.19
CA GLY A 70 -9.72 15.12 16.40
C GLY A 70 -10.49 15.54 17.66
N LYS A 71 -10.37 14.74 18.71
CA LYS A 71 -10.76 15.10 20.08
C LYS A 71 -9.52 15.45 20.88
N TYR A 72 -9.43 16.69 21.34
CA TYR A 72 -8.32 17.16 22.18
C TYR A 72 -8.30 16.41 23.51
N LEU A 73 -7.13 15.91 23.91
CA LEU A 73 -6.93 15.14 25.14
C LEU A 73 -6.14 15.90 26.21
N GLY A 74 -5.36 16.91 25.82
CA GLY A 74 -4.51 17.65 26.74
C GLY A 74 -3.20 18.07 26.11
N ASN A 75 -2.41 18.80 26.88
CA ASN A 75 -1.05 19.18 26.52
C ASN A 75 -0.09 18.34 27.35
N PHE A 76 0.75 17.56 26.67
CA PHE A 76 1.66 16.62 27.29
C PHE A 76 3.10 16.92 26.91
N ILE A 77 4.02 16.52 27.77
CA ILE A 77 5.46 16.68 27.54
C ILE A 77 5.84 15.92 26.25
N ILE A 78 6.65 16.55 25.43
CA ILE A 78 7.32 15.89 24.31
C ILE A 78 8.64 15.33 24.87
N PRO A 79 8.86 14.01 24.88
CA PRO A 79 10.11 13.44 25.36
C PRO A 79 11.31 14.03 24.60
N SER A 80 12.43 14.27 25.27
CA SER A 80 13.63 14.84 24.65
C SER A 80 14.20 13.97 23.52
N SER A 81 13.91 12.66 23.54
CA SER A 81 14.26 11.73 22.47
C SER A 81 13.42 11.90 21.20
N VAL A 82 12.31 12.63 21.24
CA VAL A 82 11.46 12.91 20.08
C VAL A 82 12.07 14.06 19.29
N ILE A 83 12.90 13.68 18.32
CA ILE A 83 13.54 14.61 17.39
C ILE A 83 12.97 14.34 16.00
N PHE A 84 12.41 15.37 15.37
CA PHE A 84 11.87 15.23 14.03
C PHE A 84 12.98 14.83 13.05
N PRO A 85 12.79 13.77 12.24
CA PRO A 85 13.86 13.21 11.42
C PRO A 85 14.28 14.15 10.30
N LYS A 86 15.57 14.12 9.96
CA LYS A 86 16.14 14.86 8.83
C LYS A 86 15.71 14.31 7.48
N TYR A 87 15.46 13.00 7.41
CA TYR A 87 15.10 12.30 6.19
C TYR A 87 13.73 11.65 6.33
N LEU A 88 12.96 11.70 5.26
CA LEU A 88 11.64 11.08 5.13
C LEU A 88 11.60 10.29 3.83
N ARG A 89 10.72 9.29 3.73
CA ARG A 89 10.56 8.52 2.49
C ARG A 89 9.20 8.71 1.84
N SER A 90 9.15 8.51 0.54
CA SER A 90 7.89 8.34 -0.21
C SER A 90 8.08 7.28 -1.27
N SER A 91 6.99 6.61 -1.59
CA SER A 91 6.78 5.85 -2.82
C SER A 91 6.07 6.70 -3.88
N GLU A 92 6.19 6.30 -5.14
CA GLU A 92 5.39 6.80 -6.26
C GLU A 92 5.28 5.73 -7.35
N ARG A 93 4.09 5.60 -7.95
CA ARG A 93 3.89 4.87 -9.21
C ARG A 93 4.14 5.79 -10.39
N LYS A 94 5.06 5.42 -11.27
CA LYS A 94 5.27 6.10 -12.55
C LYS A 94 4.16 5.75 -13.53
N ALA A 95 4.09 6.52 -14.63
CA ALA A 95 3.06 6.32 -15.66
C ALA A 95 3.07 4.90 -16.26
N ASN A 96 4.22 4.24 -16.26
CA ASN A 96 4.39 2.85 -16.69
C ASN A 96 4.14 1.81 -15.58
N GLY A 97 3.54 2.19 -14.45
CA GLY A 97 3.22 1.29 -13.33
C GLY A 97 4.38 1.01 -12.38
N LYS A 98 5.63 1.36 -12.74
CA LYS A 98 6.81 1.06 -11.91
C LYS A 98 6.78 1.83 -10.59
N LEU A 99 7.00 1.10 -9.50
CA LEU A 99 7.18 1.67 -8.17
C LEU A 99 8.58 2.27 -8.05
N VAL A 100 8.65 3.49 -7.51
CA VAL A 100 9.90 4.16 -7.20
C VAL A 100 9.84 4.70 -5.78
N TRP A 101 10.91 4.48 -5.03
CA TRP A 101 11.10 5.03 -3.69
C TRP A 101 12.05 6.22 -3.72
N TYR A 102 11.77 7.17 -2.84
CA TYR A 102 12.53 8.40 -2.68
C TYR A 102 12.85 8.64 -1.22
N ILE A 103 14.05 9.12 -0.96
CA ILE A 103 14.40 9.75 0.31
C ILE A 103 14.45 11.26 0.07
N PHE A 104 13.70 12.00 0.88
CA PHE A 104 13.65 13.45 0.90
C PHE A 104 14.39 13.99 2.13
N ASP A 105 15.10 15.10 1.96
CA ASP A 105 15.64 15.87 3.08
C ASP A 105 14.59 16.82 3.71
N ASP A 106 15.01 17.53 4.75
CA ASP A 106 14.23 18.53 5.45
C ASP A 106 13.88 19.76 4.60
N LYS A 107 14.57 19.97 3.48
CA LYS A 107 14.32 21.00 2.46
C LYS A 107 13.48 20.51 1.28
N ASN A 108 12.92 19.31 1.37
CA ASN A 108 12.09 18.67 0.35
C ASN A 108 12.84 18.27 -0.94
N LYS A 109 14.17 18.14 -0.90
CA LYS A 109 14.96 17.66 -2.03
C LYS A 109 15.09 16.14 -1.99
N ILE A 110 14.97 15.50 -3.16
CA ILE A 110 15.27 14.08 -3.32
C ILE A 110 16.78 13.91 -3.19
N VAL A 111 17.21 13.09 -2.22
CA VAL A 111 18.63 12.78 -1.98
C VAL A 111 19.02 11.37 -2.44
N LYS A 112 18.05 10.44 -2.51
CA LYS A 112 18.23 9.09 -3.04
C LYS A 112 16.95 8.60 -3.70
N THR A 113 17.11 7.73 -4.69
CA THR A 113 16.03 7.08 -5.45
C THR A 113 16.31 5.59 -5.54
N PHE A 114 15.28 4.76 -5.37
CA PHE A 114 15.38 3.30 -5.48
C PHE A 114 14.25 2.76 -6.36
N THR A 115 14.55 1.74 -7.15
CA THR A 115 13.57 1.02 -7.99
C THR A 115 12.95 -0.19 -7.29
N LYS A 116 13.47 -0.55 -6.11
CA LYS A 116 12.95 -1.57 -5.20
C LYS A 116 13.15 -1.10 -3.76
N PHE A 117 12.39 -1.69 -2.85
CA PHE A 117 12.54 -1.42 -1.43
C PHE A 117 13.95 -1.78 -0.95
N ASP A 118 14.56 -0.87 -0.20
CA ASP A 118 15.88 -1.03 0.42
C ASP A 118 15.75 -0.90 1.93
N GLU A 119 16.52 -1.70 2.70
CA GLU A 119 16.44 -1.70 4.16
C GLU A 119 16.72 -0.32 4.79
N SER A 120 17.50 0.55 4.13
CA SER A 120 17.72 1.92 4.61
C SER A 120 16.44 2.78 4.64
N LEU A 121 15.38 2.34 3.97
CA LEU A 121 14.08 2.98 4.03
C LEU A 121 13.32 2.63 5.30
N LYS A 122 13.55 1.46 5.92
CA LYS A 122 12.65 0.81 6.88
C LYS A 122 12.20 1.70 8.05
N GLU A 123 13.10 2.55 8.56
CA GLU A 123 12.84 3.42 9.71
C GLU A 123 12.36 4.83 9.32
N LEU A 124 12.34 5.16 8.02
CA LEU A 124 12.02 6.51 7.57
C LEU A 124 10.52 6.76 7.57
N SER A 125 10.12 7.86 8.21
CA SER A 125 8.72 8.28 8.25
C SER A 125 8.22 8.83 6.89
N PRO A 126 6.89 8.86 6.67
CA PRO A 126 6.32 9.34 5.41
C PRO A 126 6.64 10.81 5.13
N TYR A 127 7.03 11.10 3.90
CA TYR A 127 7.24 12.47 3.41
C TYR A 127 5.92 13.15 3.04
N ARG A 128 4.97 12.40 2.46
CA ARG A 128 3.68 12.94 2.00
C ARG A 128 2.81 13.37 3.19
N ALA A 129 1.93 14.35 2.94
CA ALA A 129 0.93 14.75 3.91
C ALA A 129 -0.14 13.67 4.04
N TRP A 130 -0.40 13.20 5.26
CA TRP A 130 -1.46 12.24 5.56
C TRP A 130 -2.48 12.88 6.49
N GLY A 131 -3.74 12.87 6.07
CA GLY A 131 -4.88 13.23 6.92
C GLY A 131 -5.38 12.05 7.75
N ILE A 132 -6.28 12.31 8.69
CA ILE A 132 -6.78 11.29 9.62
C ILE A 132 -7.46 10.12 8.88
N SER A 133 -8.28 10.41 7.86
CA SER A 133 -8.94 9.37 7.07
C SER A 133 -7.95 8.43 6.37
N TYR A 134 -6.83 8.96 5.88
CA TYR A 134 -5.80 8.16 5.23
C TYR A 134 -5.03 7.30 6.24
N ILE A 135 -4.73 7.86 7.43
CA ILE A 135 -4.10 7.11 8.52
C ILE A 135 -4.98 5.92 8.93
N LYS A 136 -6.29 6.13 9.10
CA LYS A 136 -7.24 5.05 9.44
C LYS A 136 -7.22 3.94 8.41
N LEU A 137 -7.34 4.30 7.12
CA LEU A 137 -7.27 3.34 6.01
C LEU A 137 -5.98 2.52 6.05
N ARG A 138 -4.83 3.18 6.27
CA ARG A 138 -3.54 2.46 6.31
C ARG A 138 -3.44 1.49 7.48
N TRP A 139 -3.97 1.84 8.65
CA TRP A 139 -4.02 0.91 9.78
C TRP A 139 -4.94 -0.28 9.55
N GLU A 140 -6.10 -0.09 8.92
CA GLU A 140 -6.99 -1.19 8.53
C GLU A 140 -6.30 -2.15 7.55
N GLU A 141 -5.41 -1.63 6.71
CA GLU A 141 -4.56 -2.41 5.80
C GLU A 141 -3.30 -2.99 6.47
N GLY A 142 -3.13 -2.79 7.78
CA GLY A 142 -2.06 -3.36 8.58
C GLY A 142 -0.74 -2.58 8.56
N PHE A 143 -0.71 -1.33 8.09
CA PHE A 143 0.50 -0.52 7.96
C PHE A 143 1.29 -0.34 9.28
N THR A 144 2.61 -0.49 9.17
CA THR A 144 3.65 0.00 10.08
C THR A 144 4.81 0.55 9.26
N LEU A 145 5.73 1.32 9.86
CA LEU A 145 6.95 1.71 9.13
C LEU A 145 7.75 0.48 8.68
N GLU A 146 7.80 -0.54 9.52
CA GLU A 146 8.54 -1.77 9.27
C GLU A 146 8.01 -2.56 8.07
N ASN A 147 6.69 -2.60 7.85
CA ASN A 147 6.11 -3.39 6.76
C ASN A 147 5.77 -2.57 5.50
N TRP A 148 5.99 -1.26 5.52
CA TRP A 148 5.76 -0.42 4.36
C TRP A 148 6.90 -0.57 3.35
N ASN A 149 6.72 -1.56 2.47
CA ASN A 149 7.63 -2.05 1.43
C ASN A 149 6.93 -2.17 0.06
N ASP A 150 7.63 -2.72 -0.94
CA ASP A 150 7.12 -2.91 -2.30
C ASP A 150 5.78 -3.66 -2.33
N ASP A 151 5.65 -4.72 -1.52
CA ASP A 151 4.46 -5.56 -1.53
C ASP A 151 3.23 -4.82 -0.98
N LEU A 152 3.40 -4.05 0.10
CA LEU A 152 2.31 -3.24 0.65
C LEU A 152 1.88 -2.14 -0.34
N GLU A 153 2.84 -1.49 -1.00
CA GLU A 153 2.55 -0.50 -2.05
C GLU A 153 1.91 -1.12 -3.30
N ASN A 154 2.32 -2.34 -3.67
CA ASN A 154 1.67 -3.14 -4.72
C ASN A 154 0.21 -3.41 -4.34
N LYS A 155 -0.04 -3.92 -3.14
CA LYS A 155 -1.40 -4.20 -2.63
C LYS A 155 -2.27 -2.95 -2.64
N TRP A 156 -1.78 -1.82 -2.14
CA TRP A 156 -2.51 -0.55 -2.16
C TRP A 156 -2.83 -0.08 -3.57
N TYR A 157 -1.89 -0.22 -4.49
CA TYR A 157 -2.10 0.16 -5.88
C TYR A 157 -3.14 -0.74 -6.57
N PHE A 158 -3.10 -2.05 -6.33
CA PHE A 158 -4.10 -2.99 -6.84
C PHE A 158 -5.50 -2.69 -6.30
N ASN A 159 -5.63 -2.40 -5.00
CA ASN A 159 -6.89 -1.98 -4.40
C ASN A 159 -7.42 -0.70 -5.07
N TYR A 160 -6.54 0.27 -5.32
CA TYR A 160 -6.90 1.49 -6.05
C TYR A 160 -7.39 1.18 -7.47
N LEU A 161 -6.66 0.36 -8.24
CA LEU A 161 -7.06 -0.01 -9.60
C LEU A 161 -8.43 -0.70 -9.60
N LYS A 162 -8.66 -1.64 -8.68
CA LYS A 162 -9.95 -2.34 -8.57
C LYS A 162 -11.11 -1.40 -8.29
N GLN A 163 -10.90 -0.39 -7.45
CA GLN A 163 -11.96 0.53 -7.04
C GLN A 163 -12.21 1.65 -8.06
N TYR A 164 -11.15 2.21 -8.65
CA TYR A 164 -11.23 3.45 -9.41
C TYR A 164 -10.89 3.30 -10.90
N GLU A 165 -10.11 2.30 -11.26
CA GLU A 165 -9.65 2.09 -12.64
C GLU A 165 -9.77 0.61 -13.07
N PRO A 166 -10.95 -0.03 -12.89
CA PRO A 166 -11.09 -1.49 -13.07
C PRO A 166 -10.72 -1.94 -14.48
N ASN A 167 -10.90 -1.07 -15.50
CA ASN A 167 -10.49 -1.32 -16.87
C ASN A 167 -9.01 -1.66 -17.04
N LYS A 168 -8.12 -1.19 -16.14
CA LYS A 168 -6.69 -1.53 -16.18
C LYS A 168 -6.37 -2.94 -15.66
N ILE A 169 -7.33 -3.59 -15.02
CA ILE A 169 -7.20 -4.95 -14.47
C ILE A 169 -8.40 -5.84 -14.82
N ASN A 170 -9.20 -5.44 -15.81
CA ASN A 170 -10.35 -6.21 -16.27
C ASN A 170 -9.86 -7.49 -16.94
N LYS A 171 -10.46 -8.61 -16.55
CA LYS A 171 -10.11 -9.92 -17.10
C LYS A 171 -10.56 -10.03 -18.55
N PRO A 172 -9.74 -10.62 -19.44
CA PRO A 172 -10.09 -10.78 -20.85
C PRO A 172 -11.28 -11.73 -21.06
N THR A 173 -11.51 -12.66 -20.12
CA THR A 173 -12.63 -13.63 -20.14
C THR A 173 -14.01 -13.01 -20.34
N ASN A 174 -14.19 -11.74 -19.97
CA ASN A 174 -15.46 -11.03 -20.12
C ASN A 174 -15.83 -10.79 -21.59
N ASN A 175 -14.86 -10.85 -22.51
CA ASN A 175 -15.04 -10.54 -23.92
C ASN A 175 -15.02 -11.79 -24.83
N TRP A 176 -14.75 -12.97 -24.29
CA TRP A 176 -14.56 -14.20 -25.08
C TRP A 176 -15.89 -14.85 -25.48
N VAL A 177 -16.63 -14.24 -26.39
CA VAL A 177 -18.01 -14.65 -26.74
C VAL A 177 -18.11 -16.13 -27.15
N ASN A 178 -17.07 -16.68 -27.78
CA ASN A 178 -17.06 -18.04 -28.31
C ASN A 178 -16.65 -19.12 -27.28
N MET A 179 -16.18 -18.72 -26.09
CA MET A 179 -15.75 -19.66 -25.06
C MET A 179 -16.91 -20.17 -24.21
N ASN A 180 -16.90 -21.47 -23.89
CA ASN A 180 -17.83 -22.10 -22.95
C ASN A 180 -17.84 -21.39 -21.58
N GLU A 181 -19.03 -21.12 -21.02
CA GLU A 181 -19.21 -20.41 -19.75
C GLU A 181 -18.53 -21.10 -18.55
N GLU A 182 -18.49 -22.43 -18.50
CA GLU A 182 -17.76 -23.19 -17.48
C GLU A 182 -16.24 -22.97 -17.62
N ALA A 183 -15.72 -22.91 -18.84
CA ALA A 183 -14.32 -22.61 -19.10
C ALA A 183 -13.97 -21.17 -18.69
N LYS A 184 -14.79 -20.18 -19.08
CA LYS A 184 -14.64 -18.78 -18.65
C LYS A 184 -14.60 -18.66 -17.13
N LYS A 185 -15.54 -19.30 -16.44
CA LYS A 185 -15.59 -19.29 -14.98
C LYS A 185 -14.32 -19.88 -14.38
N ASN A 186 -13.90 -21.05 -14.85
CA ASN A 186 -12.68 -21.70 -14.33
C ASN A 186 -11.41 -20.85 -14.55
N ILE A 187 -11.29 -20.16 -15.69
CA ILE A 187 -10.17 -19.26 -15.97
C ILE A 187 -10.27 -18.01 -15.10
N SER A 188 -11.45 -17.42 -14.98
CA SER A 188 -11.71 -16.23 -14.14
C SER A 188 -11.37 -16.50 -12.67
N ASP A 189 -11.81 -17.63 -12.12
CA ASP A 189 -11.53 -18.05 -10.75
C ASP A 189 -10.02 -18.33 -10.54
N LEU A 190 -9.36 -18.89 -11.56
CA LEU A 190 -7.91 -19.13 -11.54
C LEU A 190 -7.12 -17.81 -11.55
N LEU A 191 -7.57 -16.82 -12.33
CA LEU A 191 -6.96 -15.48 -12.37
C LEU A 191 -7.11 -14.75 -11.05
N ASP A 192 -8.28 -14.81 -10.40
CA ASP A 192 -8.46 -14.21 -9.06
C ASP A 192 -7.50 -14.81 -8.04
N ASN A 193 -7.42 -16.14 -8.00
CA ASN A 193 -6.52 -16.83 -7.08
C ASN A 193 -5.04 -16.48 -7.35
N PHE A 194 -4.67 -16.38 -8.63
CA PHE A 194 -3.33 -15.97 -9.02
C PHE A 194 -3.00 -14.56 -8.53
N ILE A 195 -3.88 -13.59 -8.75
CA ILE A 195 -3.69 -12.20 -8.31
C ILE A 195 -3.60 -12.14 -6.79
N ASP A 196 -4.51 -12.81 -6.07
CA ASP A 196 -4.48 -12.84 -4.60
C ASP A 196 -3.17 -13.41 -4.05
N LYS A 197 -2.61 -14.44 -4.70
CA LYS A 197 -1.31 -15.02 -4.34
C LYS A 197 -0.13 -14.11 -4.66
N ILE A 198 -0.14 -13.46 -5.82
CA ILE A 198 0.89 -12.49 -6.20
C ILE A 198 0.89 -11.27 -5.24
N LEU A 199 -0.27 -10.90 -4.68
CA LEU A 199 -0.38 -9.80 -3.74
C LEU A 199 -0.12 -10.18 -2.28
N ASN A 200 -0.33 -11.45 -1.88
CA ASN A 200 -0.14 -11.92 -0.51
C ASN A 200 1.10 -12.82 -0.44
N LYS A 201 2.22 -12.23 -0.03
CA LYS A 201 3.62 -12.71 0.01
C LYS A 201 3.92 -13.99 0.82
N ASN A 202 3.09 -15.02 0.74
CA ASN A 202 3.32 -16.26 1.50
C ASN A 202 4.00 -17.37 0.67
N GLU A 203 4.20 -17.16 -0.63
CA GLU A 203 4.72 -18.20 -1.53
C GLU A 203 5.76 -17.64 -2.52
N ASP A 204 6.67 -18.49 -2.97
CA ASP A 204 7.63 -18.21 -4.03
C ASP A 204 6.90 -17.83 -5.33
N TYR A 205 7.19 -16.64 -5.89
CA TYR A 205 6.56 -16.15 -7.11
C TYR A 205 6.75 -17.11 -8.30
N ASP A 206 7.90 -17.79 -8.42
CA ASP A 206 8.12 -18.77 -9.47
C ASP A 206 7.22 -19.99 -9.27
N LEU A 207 7.01 -20.42 -8.02
CA LEU A 207 6.08 -21.50 -7.69
C LEU A 207 4.62 -21.10 -8.00
N ILE A 208 4.20 -19.89 -7.63
CA ILE A 208 2.86 -19.35 -7.93
C ILE A 208 2.62 -19.36 -9.44
N ILE A 209 3.55 -18.78 -10.21
CA ILE A 209 3.45 -18.68 -11.67
C ILE A 209 3.44 -20.06 -12.32
N ASN A 210 4.32 -20.97 -11.92
CA ASN A 210 4.34 -22.33 -12.46
C ASN A 210 3.05 -23.10 -12.17
N ASN A 211 2.49 -22.94 -10.97
CA ASN A 211 1.21 -23.56 -10.60
C ASN A 211 0.04 -22.98 -11.41
N PHE A 212 0.04 -21.67 -11.65
CA PHE A 212 -0.94 -21.01 -12.50
C PHE A 212 -0.89 -21.55 -13.93
N ILE A 213 0.29 -21.55 -14.56
CA ILE A 213 0.48 -22.06 -15.94
C ILE A 213 0.00 -23.51 -16.05
N LYS A 214 0.38 -24.37 -15.09
CA LYS A 214 -0.03 -25.79 -15.08
C LYS A 214 -1.55 -25.94 -15.03
N LYS A 215 -2.24 -25.16 -14.19
CA LYS A 215 -3.70 -25.22 -14.08
C LYS A 215 -4.37 -24.68 -15.33
N LEU A 216 -3.85 -23.59 -15.90
CA LEU A 216 -4.40 -22.98 -17.10
C LEU A 216 -4.23 -23.90 -18.33
N ASN A 217 -3.05 -24.51 -18.51
CA ASN A 217 -2.82 -25.55 -19.53
C ASN A 217 -3.80 -26.72 -19.37
N LYS A 218 -4.12 -27.13 -18.13
CA LYS A 218 -5.10 -28.20 -17.87
C LYS A 218 -6.53 -27.80 -18.25
N ILE A 219 -6.91 -26.55 -17.99
CA ILE A 219 -8.21 -26.01 -18.42
C ILE A 219 -8.25 -26.03 -19.95
N ASN A 220 -7.23 -25.47 -20.61
CA ASN A 220 -7.22 -25.43 -22.07
C ASN A 220 -7.24 -26.83 -22.70
N ALA A 221 -6.49 -27.80 -22.16
CA ALA A 221 -6.51 -29.17 -22.64
C ALA A 221 -7.88 -29.86 -22.46
N LYS A 222 -8.66 -29.47 -21.44
CA LYS A 222 -10.00 -30.03 -21.19
C LYS A 222 -11.05 -29.45 -22.13
N TYR A 223 -10.99 -28.15 -22.42
CA TYR A 223 -12.06 -27.45 -23.14
C TYR A 223 -11.70 -27.03 -24.57
N LEU A 224 -10.42 -27.10 -24.95
CA LEU A 224 -9.88 -26.63 -26.24
C LEU A 224 -10.39 -25.23 -26.58
N CYS A 225 -10.18 -24.29 -25.66
CA CYS A 225 -10.97 -23.07 -25.60
C CYS A 225 -10.18 -21.77 -25.72
N ILE A 226 -8.87 -21.81 -25.52
CA ILE A 226 -7.98 -20.66 -25.69
C ILE A 226 -7.32 -20.84 -27.05
N GLU A 227 -7.70 -19.98 -27.99
CA GLU A 227 -7.10 -19.91 -29.31
C GLU A 227 -6.07 -18.78 -29.36
N THR A 228 -5.49 -18.50 -30.52
CA THR A 228 -4.39 -17.54 -30.65
C THR A 228 -4.74 -16.15 -30.12
N ASN A 229 -5.96 -15.65 -30.37
CA ASN A 229 -6.35 -14.31 -29.92
C ASN A 229 -6.58 -14.26 -28.41
N GLU A 230 -7.33 -15.21 -27.84
CA GLU A 230 -7.56 -15.32 -26.40
C GLU A 230 -6.25 -15.53 -25.64
N SER A 231 -5.31 -16.26 -26.25
CA SER A 231 -3.96 -16.46 -25.71
C SER A 231 -3.20 -15.12 -25.65
N GLU A 232 -3.15 -14.35 -26.73
CA GLU A 232 -2.47 -13.05 -26.70
C GLU A 232 -3.13 -12.07 -25.73
N GLU A 233 -4.46 -12.01 -25.66
CA GLU A 233 -5.18 -11.18 -24.68
C GLU A 233 -4.88 -11.58 -23.23
N LEU A 234 -4.77 -12.88 -22.96
CA LEU A 234 -4.42 -13.39 -21.64
C LEU A 234 -2.97 -13.09 -21.28
N LEU A 235 -2.05 -13.19 -22.24
CA LEU A 235 -0.66 -12.83 -22.03
C LEU A 235 -0.49 -11.32 -21.77
N GLU A 236 -1.20 -10.48 -22.51
CA GLU A 236 -1.23 -9.03 -22.29
C GLU A 236 -1.79 -8.69 -20.90
N TYR A 237 -2.89 -9.33 -20.50
CA TYR A 237 -3.46 -9.19 -19.16
C TYR A 237 -2.43 -9.54 -18.07
N LEU A 238 -1.79 -10.69 -18.18
CA LEU A 238 -0.80 -11.16 -17.22
C LEU A 238 0.44 -10.25 -17.18
N SER A 239 0.88 -9.75 -18.33
CA SER A 239 1.96 -8.78 -18.44
C SER A 239 1.64 -7.50 -17.66
N ASN A 240 0.43 -6.97 -17.82
CA ASN A 240 -0.03 -5.79 -17.09
C ASN A 240 -0.09 -6.03 -15.57
N VAL A 241 -0.65 -7.17 -15.14
CA VAL A 241 -0.71 -7.55 -13.72
C VAL A 241 0.70 -7.67 -13.13
N LEU A 242 1.61 -8.39 -13.79
CA LEU A 242 2.98 -8.59 -13.31
C LEU A 242 3.79 -7.30 -13.29
N SER A 243 3.64 -6.44 -14.31
CA SER A 243 4.28 -5.12 -14.35
C SER A 243 3.83 -4.23 -13.17
N ASN A 244 2.53 -4.27 -12.83
CA ASN A 244 2.00 -3.50 -11.70
C ASN A 244 2.56 -3.93 -10.34
N VAL A 245 3.08 -5.16 -10.22
CA VAL A 245 3.77 -5.64 -9.01
C VAL A 245 5.31 -5.65 -9.11
N GLY A 246 5.88 -5.19 -10.22
CA GLY A 246 7.33 -5.18 -10.45
C GLY A 246 7.94 -6.56 -10.72
N LEU A 247 7.15 -7.44 -11.34
CA LEU A 247 7.53 -8.79 -11.78
C LEU A 247 7.48 -8.93 -13.31
N GLU A 248 7.64 -7.83 -14.05
CA GLU A 248 7.54 -7.83 -15.51
C GLU A 248 8.49 -8.84 -16.19
N GLU A 249 9.64 -9.14 -15.58
CA GLU A 249 10.60 -10.10 -16.12
C GLU A 249 10.03 -11.52 -16.18
N LYS A 250 9.06 -11.82 -15.31
CA LYS A 250 8.44 -13.14 -15.19
C LYS A 250 7.46 -13.45 -16.33
N ILE A 251 7.09 -12.46 -17.16
CA ILE A 251 6.22 -12.73 -18.32
C ILE A 251 6.87 -13.69 -19.32
N SER A 252 8.20 -13.62 -19.47
CA SER A 252 8.97 -14.52 -20.33
C SER A 252 8.85 -15.99 -19.92
N LEU A 253 8.68 -16.26 -18.62
CA LEU A 253 8.46 -17.60 -18.09
C LEU A 253 7.08 -18.13 -18.48
N ILE A 254 6.05 -17.27 -18.47
CA ILE A 254 4.69 -17.60 -18.87
C ILE A 254 4.66 -17.88 -20.38
N ASP A 255 5.19 -16.97 -21.18
CA ASP A 255 5.19 -17.08 -22.64
C ASP A 255 5.93 -18.34 -23.13
N LYS A 256 7.03 -18.72 -22.47
CA LYS A 256 7.77 -19.95 -22.81
C LYS A 256 7.01 -21.24 -22.46
N LYS A 257 6.10 -21.21 -21.48
CA LYS A 257 5.46 -22.42 -20.91
C LYS A 257 3.96 -22.52 -21.20
N ARG A 258 3.36 -21.49 -21.80
CA ARG A 258 1.96 -21.54 -22.23
C ARG A 258 1.82 -22.57 -23.35
N ASN A 259 0.86 -23.46 -23.18
CA ASN A 259 0.38 -24.38 -24.23
C ASN A 259 -1.09 -24.07 -24.53
N TRP A 260 -1.46 -22.81 -24.35
CA TRP A 260 -2.78 -22.25 -24.58
C TRP A 260 -2.66 -21.04 -25.47
#